data_AF-A0A356Z983-F1
#
_entry.id   AF-A0A356Z983-F1
#
_cell.length_a   1.000
_cell.length_b   1.000
_cell.length_c   1.000
_cell.angle_alpha   90.00
_cell.angle_beta   90.00
_cell.angle_gamma   90.00
#
_symmetry.space_group_name_H-M   'P 1'
#
loop_
_entity.id
_entity.type
_entity.pdbx_description
1 polymer ?
#
loop_
_entity_poly.entity_id
_entity_poly.type
_entity_poly.pdbx_seq_one_letter_code
_entity_poly.pdbx_strand_id
1 'polypeptide(L)'
;MRIGNLISGLLLIVAGELLFLANLGYCSWVSFYELSKWWPVLLIIFGFGILSKGRVPYLIAYLIVILSVGSVGVYAVQTDRTENNTTSAKSSISITRQQYSDVKKGHLSLDYGGGKLSVASGGTGDLLKGQFNNKPVVNNVSANLETLNVDLQPSGHAWFPAHNKIDHWQLLLSPDITWLLDIDTGAVDGNIDLTGIPLQRLNCDIGAGNINFKLGNNGTRSKLNIEAGASNVTLQIPNDTGVSILIDGALKADNLDTLGWDRIDNKYYSPNYQQAISKVDCDIDISAGNLDVQY
;
A
#
# COMPACT_ATOMS: atom_id res chain seq x y z
N MET A 1 -30.95 -39.30 -29.93
CA MET A 1 -30.15 -38.05 -29.87
C MET A 1 -28.73 -38.41 -29.51
N ARG A 2 -27.73 -37.91 -30.25
CA ARG A 2 -26.32 -38.26 -30.01
C ARG A 2 -25.86 -37.60 -28.71
N ILE A 3 -25.54 -38.44 -27.73
CA ILE A 3 -25.13 -38.07 -26.35
C ILE A 3 -24.00 -37.03 -26.32
N GLY A 4 -23.15 -36.96 -27.34
CA GLY A 4 -22.08 -35.97 -27.45
C GLY A 4 -22.58 -34.51 -27.51
N ASN A 5 -23.74 -34.24 -28.13
CA ASN A 5 -24.23 -32.88 -28.32
C ASN A 5 -24.85 -32.28 -27.04
N LEU A 6 -25.28 -33.13 -26.10
CA LEU A 6 -25.87 -32.72 -24.82
C LEU A 6 -24.79 -32.36 -23.80
N ILE A 7 -23.69 -33.12 -23.81
CA ILE A 7 -22.53 -32.90 -22.94
C ILE A 7 -21.81 -31.60 -23.33
N SER A 8 -21.63 -31.35 -24.63
CA SER A 8 -21.03 -30.10 -25.11
C SER A 8 -21.87 -28.87 -24.77
N GLY A 9 -23.21 -28.99 -24.83
CA GLY A 9 -24.12 -27.92 -24.44
C GLY A 9 -24.05 -27.60 -22.95
N LEU A 10 -24.02 -28.63 -22.09
CA LEU A 10 -23.91 -28.46 -20.64
C LEU A 10 -22.56 -27.83 -20.24
N LEU A 11 -21.47 -28.25 -20.87
CA LEU A 11 -20.14 -27.66 -20.66
C LEU A 11 -20.11 -26.17 -21.01
N LEU A 12 -20.79 -25.78 -22.09
CA LEU A 12 -20.87 -24.38 -22.51
C LEU A 12 -21.69 -23.53 -21.54
N ILE A 13 -22.76 -24.10 -20.96
CA ILE A 13 -23.60 -23.42 -19.96
C ILE A 13 -22.81 -23.21 -18.67
N VAL A 14 -22.12 -24.24 -18.16
CA VAL A 14 -21.30 -24.14 -16.95
C VAL A 14 -20.13 -23.17 -17.14
N ALA A 15 -19.45 -23.21 -18.30
CA ALA A 15 -18.41 -22.24 -18.63
C ALA A 15 -18.98 -20.80 -18.71
N GLY A 16 -20.18 -20.63 -19.27
CA GLY A 16 -20.88 -19.35 -19.35
C GLY A 16 -21.27 -18.80 -17.98
N GLU A 17 -21.80 -19.65 -17.08
CA GLU A 17 -22.12 -19.25 -15.70
C GLU A 17 -20.86 -18.84 -14.93
N LEU A 18 -19.76 -19.60 -15.07
CA LEU A 18 -18.48 -19.25 -14.44
C LEU A 18 -17.94 -17.91 -14.95
N LEU A 19 -18.03 -17.64 -16.26
CA LEU A 19 -17.66 -16.35 -16.85
C LEU A 19 -18.58 -15.21 -16.40
N PHE A 20 -19.89 -15.46 -16.30
CA PHE A 20 -20.88 -14.48 -15.87
C PHE A 20 -20.69 -14.11 -14.38
N LEU A 21 -20.46 -15.09 -13.52
CA LEU A 21 -20.17 -14.88 -12.09
C LEU A 21 -18.82 -14.21 -11.85
N ALA A 22 -17.81 -14.51 -12.68
CA ALA A 22 -16.54 -13.80 -12.66
C ALA A 22 -16.72 -12.32 -13.06
N ASN A 23 -17.56 -12.02 -14.05
CA ASN A 23 -17.84 -10.65 -14.49
C ASN A 23 -18.67 -9.85 -13.46
N LEU A 24 -19.50 -10.53 -12.66
CA LEU A 24 -20.25 -9.93 -11.56
C LEU A 24 -19.42 -9.70 -10.28
N GLY A 25 -18.13 -10.05 -10.28
CA GLY A 25 -17.23 -9.85 -9.14
C GLY A 25 -17.38 -10.88 -8.02
N TYR A 26 -18.22 -11.91 -8.20
CA TYR A 26 -18.37 -13.02 -7.23
C TYR A 26 -17.24 -14.05 -7.31
N CYS A 27 -16.38 -13.97 -8.33
CA CYS A 27 -15.29 -14.91 -8.54
C CYS A 27 -14.06 -14.16 -9.07
N SER A 28 -13.11 -13.83 -8.19
CA SER A 28 -11.75 -13.50 -8.63
C SER A 28 -11.08 -14.81 -9.03
N TRP A 29 -10.92 -15.00 -10.35
CA TRP A 29 -10.20 -16.08 -11.04
C TRP A 29 -9.87 -17.28 -10.16
N VAL A 30 -10.74 -18.28 -10.21
CA VAL A 30 -10.52 -19.54 -9.53
C VAL A 30 -9.09 -20.00 -9.79
N SER A 31 -8.28 -20.08 -8.74
CA SER A 31 -7.00 -20.76 -8.82
C SER A 31 -7.29 -22.13 -9.42
N PHE A 32 -6.86 -22.40 -10.65
CA PHE A 32 -7.09 -23.70 -11.30
C PHE A 32 -6.61 -24.86 -10.40
N TYR A 33 -5.67 -24.55 -9.50
CA TYR A 33 -5.25 -25.38 -8.38
C TYR A 33 -6.39 -25.79 -7.42
N GLU A 34 -7.24 -24.86 -6.98
CA GLU A 34 -8.36 -25.16 -6.09
C GLU A 34 -9.46 -25.97 -6.80
N LEU A 35 -9.76 -25.69 -8.08
CA LEU A 35 -10.66 -26.54 -8.90
C LEU A 35 -10.08 -27.94 -9.11
N SER A 36 -8.76 -28.06 -9.26
CA SER A 36 -8.11 -29.35 -9.46
C SER A 36 -8.33 -30.29 -8.28
N LYS A 37 -8.48 -29.78 -7.04
CA LYS A 37 -8.76 -30.58 -5.84
C LYS A 37 -10.11 -31.29 -5.87
N TRP A 38 -11.02 -30.89 -6.76
CA TRP A 38 -12.36 -31.48 -6.92
C TRP A 38 -12.38 -32.65 -7.91
N TRP A 39 -11.23 -33.04 -8.47
CA TRP A 39 -11.10 -34.24 -9.29
C TRP A 39 -11.70 -35.52 -8.68
N PRO A 40 -11.72 -35.74 -7.34
CA PRO A 40 -12.35 -36.93 -6.76
C PRO A 40 -13.88 -36.92 -6.87
N VAL A 41 -14.51 -35.75 -6.95
CA VAL A 41 -15.97 -35.63 -7.14
C VAL A 41 -16.37 -36.11 -8.54
N LEU A 42 -15.55 -35.81 -9.55
CA LEU A 42 -15.73 -36.34 -10.90
C LEU A 42 -15.59 -37.87 -10.94
N LEU A 43 -14.66 -38.44 -10.17
CA LEU A 43 -14.53 -39.89 -10.01
C LEU A 43 -15.73 -40.53 -9.31
N ILE A 44 -16.30 -39.87 -8.29
CA ILE A 44 -17.50 -40.36 -7.61
C ILE A 44 -18.69 -40.38 -8.57
N ILE A 45 -18.90 -39.32 -9.36
CA ILE A 45 -19.95 -39.24 -10.38
C ILE A 45 -19.74 -40.32 -11.45
N PHE A 46 -18.51 -40.49 -11.92
CA PHE A 46 -18.14 -41.48 -12.93
C PHE A 46 -18.36 -42.92 -12.42
N GLY A 47 -17.95 -43.20 -11.17
CA GLY A 47 -18.16 -44.48 -10.51
C GLY A 47 -19.65 -44.81 -10.30
N PHE A 48 -20.46 -43.82 -9.94
CA PHE A 48 -21.92 -43.99 -9.83
C PHE A 48 -22.58 -44.30 -11.18
N GLY A 49 -22.06 -43.71 -12.26
CA GLY A 49 -22.49 -44.01 -13.64
C GLY A 49 -22.28 -45.48 -14.03
N ILE A 50 -21.17 -46.07 -13.58
CA ILE A 50 -20.82 -47.48 -13.84
C ILE A 50 -21.69 -48.44 -13.01
N LEU A 51 -21.96 -48.12 -11.74
CA LEU A 51 -22.72 -48.98 -10.83
C LEU A 51 -24.21 -49.08 -11.18
N SER A 52 -24.80 -48.04 -11.77
CA SER A 52 -26.26 -47.96 -11.90
C SER A 52 -26.87 -48.71 -13.08
N LYS A 53 -26.08 -49.22 -14.04
CA LYS A 53 -26.59 -49.74 -15.35
C LYS A 53 -27.76 -48.89 -15.92
N GLY A 54 -27.75 -47.58 -15.68
CA GLY A 54 -28.78 -46.64 -16.13
C GLY A 54 -30.13 -46.64 -15.36
N ARG A 55 -30.23 -47.22 -14.15
CA ARG A 55 -31.50 -47.32 -13.40
C ARG A 55 -31.74 -46.31 -12.28
N VAL A 56 -30.71 -45.57 -11.86
CA VAL A 56 -30.90 -44.51 -10.86
C VAL A 56 -31.39 -43.26 -11.59
N PRO A 57 -32.60 -42.74 -11.31
CA PRO A 57 -33.09 -41.55 -11.97
C PRO A 57 -32.16 -40.38 -11.62
N TYR A 58 -31.70 -39.67 -12.65
CA TYR A 58 -30.78 -38.53 -12.61
C TYR A 58 -31.08 -37.49 -11.52
N LEU A 59 -32.32 -37.48 -11.00
CA LEU A 59 -32.77 -36.71 -9.85
C LEU A 59 -31.94 -36.93 -8.57
N ILE A 60 -31.53 -38.16 -8.26
CA ILE A 60 -30.74 -38.45 -7.03
C ILE A 60 -29.31 -37.91 -7.18
N ALA A 61 -28.72 -38.03 -8.37
CA ALA A 61 -27.41 -37.45 -8.65
C ALA A 61 -27.46 -35.92 -8.62
N TYR A 62 -28.53 -35.31 -9.17
CA TYR A 62 -28.74 -33.87 -9.12
C TYR A 62 -28.93 -33.35 -7.68
N LEU A 63 -29.64 -34.12 -6.83
CA LEU A 63 -29.82 -33.80 -5.41
C LEU A 63 -28.50 -33.83 -4.63
N ILE A 64 -27.62 -34.79 -4.92
CA ILE A 64 -26.30 -34.87 -4.29
C ILE A 64 -25.42 -33.70 -4.72
N VAL A 65 -25.46 -33.31 -6.00
CA VAL A 65 -24.73 -32.14 -6.52
C VAL A 65 -25.27 -30.84 -5.91
N ILE A 66 -26.59 -30.68 -5.79
CA ILE A 66 -27.20 -29.52 -5.12
C ILE A 66 -26.81 -29.48 -3.63
N LEU A 67 -26.81 -30.62 -2.94
CA LEU A 67 -26.42 -30.69 -1.53
C LEU A 67 -24.92 -30.41 -1.33
N SER A 68 -24.05 -30.83 -2.26
CA SER A 68 -22.63 -30.53 -2.20
C SER A 68 -22.32 -29.08 -2.57
N VAL A 69 -23.00 -28.50 -3.56
CA VAL A 69 -22.86 -27.08 -3.91
C VAL A 69 -23.47 -26.20 -2.80
N GLY A 70 -24.60 -26.62 -2.23
CA GLY A 70 -25.26 -25.92 -1.13
C GLY A 70 -24.46 -25.96 0.17
N SER A 71 -23.83 -27.09 0.52
CA SER A 71 -22.96 -27.16 1.69
C SER A 71 -21.71 -26.30 1.53
N VAL A 72 -21.19 -26.17 0.30
CA VAL A 72 -20.08 -25.28 -0.03
C VAL A 72 -20.51 -23.81 0.00
N GLY A 73 -21.70 -23.48 -0.50
CA GLY A 73 -22.28 -22.14 -0.38
C GLY A 73 -22.49 -21.74 1.08
N VAL A 74 -22.98 -22.66 1.92
CA VAL A 74 -23.11 -22.43 3.37
C VAL A 74 -21.75 -22.31 4.05
N TYR A 75 -20.76 -23.14 3.66
CA TYR A 75 -19.39 -23.05 4.18
C TYR A 75 -18.72 -21.74 3.77
N ALA A 76 -18.83 -21.31 2.51
CA ALA A 76 -18.32 -20.03 2.01
C ALA A 76 -18.99 -18.85 2.74
N VAL A 77 -20.32 -18.86 2.88
CA VAL A 77 -21.05 -17.84 3.65
C VAL A 77 -20.72 -17.89 5.14
N GLN A 78 -20.39 -19.04 5.72
CA GLN A 78 -19.90 -19.16 7.10
C GLN A 78 -18.46 -18.70 7.26
N THR A 79 -17.62 -18.85 6.23
CA THR A 79 -16.24 -18.32 6.19
C THR A 79 -16.26 -16.79 6.09
N ASP A 80 -17.13 -16.24 5.23
CA ASP A 80 -17.41 -14.79 5.17
C ASP A 80 -18.00 -14.25 6.49
N ARG A 81 -18.84 -15.03 7.18
CA ARG A 81 -19.40 -14.65 8.48
C ARG A 81 -18.41 -14.81 9.65
N THR A 82 -17.35 -15.59 9.51
CA THR A 82 -16.28 -15.69 10.51
C THR A 82 -15.17 -14.67 10.30
N GLU A 83 -14.95 -14.16 9.07
CA GLU A 83 -14.06 -13.01 8.83
C GLU A 83 -14.65 -11.65 9.24
N ASN A 84 -15.97 -11.52 9.31
CA ASN A 84 -16.64 -10.29 9.75
C ASN A 84 -16.57 -10.02 11.27
N ASN A 85 -15.96 -10.92 12.05
CA ASN A 85 -15.67 -10.73 13.47
C ASN A 85 -14.17 -10.54 13.76
N THR A 86 -13.36 -10.20 12.76
CA THR A 86 -12.02 -9.69 13.04
C THR A 86 -12.14 -8.30 13.68
N THR A 87 -12.10 -8.29 15.00
CA THR A 87 -11.64 -7.16 15.81
C THR A 87 -10.54 -6.47 15.03
N SER A 88 -10.75 -5.20 14.62
CA SER A 88 -9.78 -4.44 13.85
C SER A 88 -8.39 -4.68 14.45
N ALA A 89 -7.51 -5.35 13.71
CA ALA A 89 -6.18 -5.67 14.20
C ALA A 89 -5.42 -4.35 14.29
N LYS A 90 -5.49 -3.70 15.45
CA LYS A 90 -4.64 -2.58 15.80
C LYS A 90 -3.31 -3.17 16.19
N SER A 91 -2.29 -2.90 15.39
CA SER A 91 -0.91 -3.24 15.75
C SER A 91 -0.16 -1.94 16.03
N SER A 92 0.80 -2.02 16.94
CA SER A 92 1.67 -0.89 17.26
C SER A 92 3.09 -1.38 17.46
N ILE A 93 4.02 -0.47 17.23
CA ILE A 93 5.44 -0.64 17.51
C ILE A 93 5.92 0.55 18.32
N SER A 94 6.77 0.31 19.31
CA SER A 94 7.46 1.36 20.06
C SER A 94 8.92 0.93 20.21
N ILE A 95 9.81 1.64 19.53
CA ILE A 95 11.26 1.46 19.63
C ILE A 95 11.75 2.54 20.58
N THR A 96 12.23 2.14 21.75
CA THR A 96 12.62 3.10 22.79
C THR A 96 14.10 3.45 22.68
N ARG A 97 14.48 4.65 23.13
CA ARG A 97 15.90 5.04 23.18
C ARG A 97 16.73 4.14 24.10
N GLN A 98 16.12 3.54 25.13
CA GLN A 98 16.80 2.63 26.04
C GLN A 98 17.26 1.33 25.36
N GLN A 99 16.55 0.88 24.32
CA GLN A 99 16.92 -0.31 23.55
C GLN A 99 18.14 -0.05 22.65
N TYR A 100 18.33 1.20 22.22
CA TYR A 100 19.34 1.60 21.25
C TYR A 100 19.95 2.96 21.63
N SER A 101 20.68 3.02 22.75
CA SER A 101 21.16 4.27 23.35
C SER A 101 22.12 5.07 22.48
N ASP A 102 22.92 4.37 21.66
CA ASP A 102 24.04 4.94 20.92
C ASP A 102 23.65 5.39 19.50
N VAL A 103 22.39 5.18 19.12
CA VAL A 103 21.89 5.54 17.80
C VAL A 103 21.80 7.06 17.66
N LYS A 104 22.36 7.55 16.56
CA LYS A 104 22.32 8.97 16.13
C LYS A 104 21.59 9.17 14.80
N LYS A 105 21.34 8.07 14.07
CA LYS A 105 20.65 8.08 12.77
C LYS A 105 19.55 7.03 12.71
N GLY A 106 18.45 7.36 12.06
CA GLY A 106 17.36 6.43 11.79
C GLY A 106 17.18 6.26 10.28
N HIS A 107 17.17 5.04 9.80
CA HIS A 107 16.72 4.68 8.47
C HIS A 107 15.36 3.99 8.60
N LEU A 108 14.32 4.65 8.10
CA LEU A 108 12.98 4.09 8.03
C LEU A 108 12.66 3.77 6.57
N SER A 109 12.47 2.48 6.29
CA SER A 109 11.93 1.97 5.04
C SER A 109 10.47 1.59 5.25
N LEU A 110 9.58 2.19 4.46
CA LEU A 110 8.14 2.04 4.56
C LEU A 110 7.58 1.58 3.21
N ASP A 111 7.15 0.33 3.13
CA ASP A 111 6.33 -0.19 2.03
C ASP A 111 4.86 -0.13 2.46
N TYR A 112 4.10 0.76 1.84
CA TYR A 112 2.71 1.02 2.17
C TYR A 112 1.80 0.93 0.94
N GLY A 113 1.18 -0.23 0.73
CA GLY A 113 0.32 -0.47 -0.43
C GLY A 113 -0.78 0.59 -0.67
N GLY A 114 -1.37 1.19 0.37
CA GLY A 114 -2.24 2.36 0.21
C GLY A 114 -3.26 2.59 1.31
N GLY A 115 -3.75 3.84 1.39
CA GLY A 115 -4.65 4.37 2.40
C GLY A 115 -4.17 5.71 2.96
N LYS A 116 -4.34 5.93 4.26
CA LYS A 116 -3.87 7.13 4.95
C LYS A 116 -2.50 6.93 5.58
N LEU A 117 -1.57 7.84 5.29
CA LEU A 117 -0.25 7.85 5.91
C LEU A 117 -0.04 9.16 6.66
N SER A 118 0.34 9.07 7.93
CA SER A 118 0.72 10.22 8.74
C SER A 118 2.09 10.00 9.35
N VAL A 119 3.02 10.91 9.09
CA VAL A 119 4.35 10.95 9.72
C VAL A 119 4.46 12.28 10.44
N ALA A 120 4.86 12.26 11.71
CA ALA A 120 5.05 13.47 12.50
C ALA A 120 6.21 13.32 13.50
N SER A 121 6.63 14.43 14.10
CA SER A 121 7.59 14.41 15.20
C SER A 121 6.96 13.80 16.46
N GLY A 122 7.74 12.97 17.15
CA GLY A 122 7.40 12.34 18.42
C GLY A 122 8.07 13.02 19.62
N GLY A 123 8.11 12.31 20.75
CA GLY A 123 8.84 12.73 21.94
C GLY A 123 10.29 12.21 21.96
N THR A 124 11.05 12.60 22.99
CA THR A 124 12.47 12.24 23.17
C THR A 124 12.72 10.85 23.77
N GLY A 125 11.67 10.22 24.32
CA GLY A 125 11.77 8.90 24.96
C GLY A 125 11.79 7.71 23.99
N ASP A 126 11.19 7.88 22.82
CA ASP A 126 11.10 6.85 21.78
C ASP A 126 11.88 7.29 20.54
N LEU A 127 12.54 6.33 19.89
CA LEU A 127 13.15 6.54 18.58
C LEU A 127 12.08 6.53 17.49
N LEU A 128 11.15 5.57 17.57
CA LEU A 128 10.03 5.47 16.62
C LEU A 128 8.81 4.87 17.31
N LYS A 129 7.64 5.44 17.05
CA LYS A 129 6.33 4.86 17.39
C LYS A 129 5.49 4.70 16.14
N GLY A 130 4.91 3.53 15.95
CA GLY A 130 3.97 3.26 14.86
C GLY A 130 2.64 2.76 15.40
N GLN A 131 1.54 3.25 14.84
CA GLN A 131 0.19 2.73 15.05
C GLN A 131 -0.41 2.40 13.69
N PHE A 132 -0.87 1.17 13.55
CA PHE A 132 -1.35 0.62 12.29
C PHE A 132 -2.73 0.02 12.51
N ASN A 133 -3.65 0.38 11.63
CA ASN A 133 -5.03 -0.09 11.69
C ASN A 133 -5.27 -1.15 10.61
N ASN A 134 -6.23 -2.05 10.85
CA ASN A 134 -6.77 -3.02 9.89
C ASN A 134 -5.82 -4.15 9.46
N LYS A 135 -4.54 -3.88 9.18
CA LYS A 135 -3.57 -4.88 8.77
C LYS A 135 -2.44 -4.99 9.80
N PRO A 136 -2.03 -6.22 10.19
CA PRO A 136 -0.79 -6.41 10.91
C PRO A 136 0.39 -5.88 10.08
N VAL A 137 1.38 -5.30 10.75
CA VAL A 137 2.61 -4.86 10.12
C VAL A 137 3.72 -5.84 10.45
N VAL A 138 4.42 -6.31 9.42
CA VAL A 138 5.70 -6.97 9.59
C VAL A 138 6.72 -5.87 9.81
N ASN A 139 7.39 -5.93 10.95
CA ASN A 139 8.49 -5.05 11.25
C ASN A 139 9.80 -5.84 11.28
N ASN A 140 10.84 -5.28 10.69
CA ASN A 140 12.20 -5.70 10.91
C ASN A 140 12.95 -4.53 11.53
N VAL A 141 13.49 -4.73 12.73
CA VAL A 141 14.22 -3.71 13.45
C VAL A 141 15.61 -4.23 13.72
N SER A 142 16.60 -3.49 13.23
CA SER A 142 18.01 -3.79 13.50
C SER A 142 18.76 -2.50 13.78
N ALA A 143 19.89 -2.61 14.47
CA ALA A 143 20.81 -1.49 14.63
C ALA A 143 22.21 -1.94 14.25
N ASN A 144 22.91 -1.09 13.48
CA ASN A 144 24.31 -1.27 13.16
C ASN A 144 25.09 0.00 13.53
N LEU A 145 26.12 -0.14 14.38
CA LEU A 145 26.91 0.98 14.87
C LEU A 145 26.03 2.05 15.53
N GLU A 146 25.79 3.19 14.85
CA GLU A 146 24.98 4.32 15.31
C GLU A 146 23.70 4.53 14.49
N THR A 147 23.32 3.58 13.63
CA THR A 147 22.13 3.66 12.76
C THR A 147 21.10 2.61 13.14
N LEU A 148 19.87 3.06 13.40
CA LEU A 148 18.68 2.22 13.56
C LEU A 148 18.06 2.01 12.17
N ASN A 149 17.87 0.77 11.74
CA ASN A 149 17.14 0.42 10.52
C ASN A 149 15.79 -0.18 10.90
N VAL A 150 14.72 0.38 10.35
CA VAL A 150 13.35 -0.04 10.58
C VAL A 150 12.69 -0.26 9.23
N ASP A 151 12.36 -1.51 8.92
CA ASP A 151 11.57 -1.87 7.75
C ASP A 151 10.14 -2.15 8.20
N LEU A 152 9.17 -1.45 7.62
CA LEU A 152 7.75 -1.64 7.87
C LEU A 152 7.04 -1.99 6.56
N GLN A 153 6.35 -3.12 6.55
CA GLN A 153 5.56 -3.58 5.41
C GLN A 153 4.26 -4.26 5.88
N PRO A 154 3.15 -4.20 5.12
CA PRO A 154 1.93 -4.89 5.47
C PRO A 154 2.17 -6.41 5.54
N SER A 155 1.52 -7.08 6.49
CA SER A 155 1.56 -8.55 6.55
C SER A 155 0.70 -9.15 5.44
N GLY A 156 1.29 -10.02 4.62
CA GLY A 156 0.61 -10.75 3.55
C GLY A 156 0.71 -10.07 2.18
N HIS A 157 0.64 -10.87 1.12
CA HIS A 157 0.70 -10.39 -0.27
C HIS A 157 -0.67 -9.83 -0.67
N ALA A 158 -0.77 -8.50 -0.79
CA ALA A 158 -2.01 -7.81 -1.12
C ALA A 158 -2.25 -7.82 -2.65
N TRP A 159 -2.71 -8.95 -3.19
CA TRP A 159 -3.12 -9.00 -4.61
C TRP A 159 -4.48 -8.34 -4.90
N PHE A 160 -5.22 -7.88 -3.88
CA PHE A 160 -6.51 -7.20 -4.03
C PHE A 160 -6.74 -6.11 -2.97
N PRO A 161 -7.48 -5.02 -3.30
CA PRO A 161 -7.86 -4.01 -2.32
C PRO A 161 -8.88 -4.58 -1.34
N ALA A 162 -8.56 -4.54 -0.05
CA ALA A 162 -9.46 -4.91 1.03
C ALA A 162 -10.70 -4.00 0.97
N HIS A 163 -11.87 -4.58 0.74
CA HIS A 163 -13.11 -3.83 0.76
C HIS A 163 -13.50 -3.55 2.22
N ASN A 164 -13.89 -2.29 2.46
CA ASN A 164 -14.54 -1.70 3.64
C ASN A 164 -13.73 -0.92 4.68
N LYS A 165 -12.39 -0.90 4.70
CA LYS A 165 -11.66 -0.03 5.64
C LYS A 165 -10.40 0.58 5.03
N ILE A 166 -10.34 1.91 5.05
CA ILE A 166 -9.13 2.67 4.68
C ILE A 166 -8.06 2.34 5.72
N ASP A 167 -6.95 1.75 5.28
CA ASP A 167 -5.78 1.54 6.12
C ASP A 167 -5.24 2.90 6.58
N HIS A 168 -4.78 3.00 7.83
CA HIS A 168 -4.21 4.23 8.36
C HIS A 168 -2.99 3.91 9.19
N TRP A 169 -1.83 4.33 8.70
CA TRP A 169 -0.54 4.20 9.36
C TRP A 169 -0.15 5.55 9.93
N GLN A 170 0.11 5.59 11.23
CA GLN A 170 0.61 6.77 11.92
C GLN A 170 1.98 6.47 12.51
N LEU A 171 2.96 7.28 12.15
CA LEU A 171 4.35 7.16 12.57
C LEU A 171 4.79 8.44 13.28
N LEU A 172 5.42 8.28 14.44
CA LEU A 172 6.04 9.35 15.21
C LEU A 172 7.54 9.09 15.29
N LEU A 173 8.32 10.02 14.75
CA LEU A 173 9.78 9.91 14.67
C LEU A 173 10.46 10.79 15.71
N SER A 174 11.54 10.31 16.30
CA SER A 174 12.27 11.08 17.30
C SER A 174 12.92 12.34 16.73
N PRO A 175 12.83 13.49 17.41
CA PRO A 175 13.55 14.71 17.02
C PRO A 175 15.04 14.67 17.36
N ASP A 176 15.50 13.68 18.12
CA ASP A 176 16.85 13.63 18.68
C ASP A 176 17.89 12.94 17.77
N ILE A 177 17.47 12.36 16.65
CA ILE A 177 18.33 11.68 15.68
C ILE A 177 18.04 12.15 14.27
N THR A 178 19.01 11.96 13.36
CA THR A 178 18.85 12.35 11.95
C THR A 178 18.26 11.22 11.13
N TRP A 179 17.23 11.51 10.34
CA TRP A 179 16.48 10.51 9.58
C TRP A 179 16.86 10.42 8.10
N LEU A 180 16.89 9.19 7.61
CA LEU A 180 16.75 8.80 6.21
C LEU A 180 15.40 8.10 6.09
N LEU A 181 14.55 8.62 5.21
CA LEU A 181 13.20 8.11 5.00
C LEU A 181 13.12 7.58 3.56
N ASP A 182 12.72 6.32 3.41
CA ASP A 182 12.39 5.71 2.14
C ASP A 182 10.93 5.23 2.23
N ILE A 183 10.05 5.83 1.43
CA ILE A 183 8.61 5.58 1.47
C ILE A 183 8.16 5.16 0.08
N ASP A 184 7.68 3.93 -0.06
CA ASP A 184 7.02 3.44 -1.27
C ASP A 184 5.53 3.27 -0.97
N THR A 185 4.68 3.90 -1.78
CA THR A 185 3.24 3.76 -1.63
C THR A 185 2.48 3.70 -2.95
N GLY A 186 1.53 2.77 -3.02
CA GLY A 186 0.67 2.60 -4.20
C GLY A 186 -0.38 3.70 -4.35
N ALA A 187 -1.32 3.79 -3.41
CA ALA A 187 -2.41 4.77 -3.44
C ALA A 187 -2.59 5.46 -2.08
N VAL A 188 -2.24 6.74 -1.97
CA VAL A 188 -2.09 7.41 -0.67
C VAL A 188 -2.87 8.71 -0.51
N ASP A 189 -3.40 8.93 0.69
CA ASP A 189 -3.75 10.24 1.25
C ASP A 189 -2.76 10.50 2.40
N GLY A 190 -1.68 11.21 2.09
CA GLY A 190 -0.48 11.30 2.91
C GLY A 190 -0.27 12.68 3.53
N ASN A 191 0.11 12.73 4.80
CA ASN A 191 0.61 13.93 5.47
C ASN A 191 1.91 13.62 6.21
N ILE A 192 3.02 14.12 5.66
CA ILE A 192 4.37 13.94 6.19
C ILE A 192 4.81 15.28 6.78
N ASP A 193 4.56 15.45 8.08
CA ASP A 193 4.98 16.63 8.85
C ASP A 193 6.37 16.39 9.46
N LEU A 194 7.38 17.00 8.85
CA LEU A 194 8.77 16.92 9.28
C LEU A 194 9.15 18.10 10.19
N THR A 195 8.19 18.87 10.71
CA THR A 195 8.49 19.95 11.64
C THR A 195 9.20 19.42 12.88
N GLY A 196 10.41 19.91 13.14
CA GLY A 196 11.22 19.45 14.28
C GLY A 196 11.87 18.08 14.10
N ILE A 197 11.91 17.53 12.88
CA ILE A 197 12.58 16.26 12.57
C ILE A 197 13.88 16.54 11.80
N PRO A 198 15.07 16.26 12.36
CA PRO A 198 16.30 16.35 11.59
C PRO A 198 16.30 15.33 10.44
N LEU A 199 16.43 15.79 9.20
CA LEU A 199 16.33 14.98 7.98
C LEU A 199 17.64 15.08 7.17
N GLN A 200 18.22 13.94 6.84
CA GLN A 200 19.30 13.87 5.86
C GLN A 200 18.73 13.68 4.44
N ARG A 201 17.79 12.73 4.28
CA ARG A 201 17.22 12.37 2.99
C ARG A 201 15.79 11.85 3.14
N LEU A 202 14.93 12.20 2.19
CA LEU A 202 13.63 11.58 1.97
C LEU A 202 13.58 11.13 0.50
N ASN A 203 13.37 9.85 0.26
CA ASN A 203 12.88 9.33 -1.02
C ASN A 203 11.42 8.92 -0.82
N CYS A 204 10.55 9.35 -1.72
CA CYS A 204 9.14 9.02 -1.67
C CYS A 204 8.63 8.66 -3.07
N ASP A 205 8.26 7.40 -3.24
CA ASP A 205 7.70 6.85 -4.46
C ASP A 205 6.19 6.67 -4.28
N ILE A 206 5.41 7.28 -5.15
CA ILE A 206 3.96 7.39 -4.99
C ILE A 206 3.27 6.98 -6.29
N GLY A 207 2.51 5.89 -6.28
CA GLY A 207 1.74 5.47 -7.45
C GLY A 207 0.64 6.48 -7.82
N ALA A 208 -0.23 6.80 -6.87
CA ALA A 208 -1.31 7.77 -7.06
C ALA A 208 -1.81 8.38 -5.73
N GLY A 209 -2.34 9.60 -5.78
CA GLY A 209 -3.09 10.18 -4.66
C GLY A 209 -2.70 11.60 -4.28
N ASN A 210 -2.89 11.97 -3.03
CA ASN A 210 -2.56 13.31 -2.53
C ASN A 210 -1.54 13.17 -1.42
N ILE A 211 -0.48 13.97 -1.46
CA ILE A 211 0.51 14.00 -0.39
C ILE A 211 0.90 15.41 -0.04
N ASN A 212 0.97 15.69 1.25
CA ASN A 212 1.47 16.94 1.80
C ASN A 212 2.77 16.69 2.56
N PHE A 213 3.83 17.37 2.16
CA PHE A 213 5.10 17.42 2.86
C PHE A 213 5.22 18.77 3.54
N LYS A 214 5.45 18.77 4.86
CA LYS A 214 5.69 20.00 5.61
C LYS A 214 7.08 19.95 6.25
N LEU A 215 7.94 20.88 5.84
CA LEU A 215 9.30 20.99 6.32
C LEU A 215 9.39 21.92 7.54
N GLY A 216 10.51 21.83 8.27
CA GLY A 216 10.73 22.62 9.47
C GLY A 216 12.20 22.76 9.83
N ASN A 217 12.99 23.38 8.93
CA ASN A 217 14.43 23.60 9.11
C ASN A 217 15.18 22.29 9.46
N ASN A 218 15.01 21.28 8.62
CA ASN A 218 15.35 19.89 8.92
C ASN A 218 16.86 19.57 9.01
N GLY A 219 17.74 20.59 8.97
CA GLY A 219 19.18 20.42 9.09
C GLY A 219 19.93 21.39 8.18
N THR A 220 21.27 21.30 8.18
CA THR A 220 22.11 22.17 7.34
C THR A 220 21.86 21.95 5.84
N ARG A 221 21.61 20.70 5.44
CA ARG A 221 21.28 20.34 4.06
C ARG A 221 20.52 19.02 4.01
N SER A 222 19.29 19.05 3.53
CA SER A 222 18.44 17.88 3.33
C SER A 222 18.18 17.64 1.85
N LYS A 223 18.01 16.39 1.44
CA LYS A 223 17.62 16.03 0.06
C LYS A 223 16.24 15.39 0.04
N LEU A 224 15.38 15.85 -0.85
CA LEU A 224 14.06 15.29 -1.09
C LEU A 224 14.02 14.80 -2.54
N ASN A 225 13.78 13.52 -2.74
CA ASN A 225 13.50 12.94 -4.04
C ASN A 225 12.05 12.43 -3.99
N ILE A 226 11.20 12.94 -4.88
CA ILE A 226 9.78 12.59 -4.91
C ILE A 226 9.46 12.12 -6.32
N GLU A 227 9.12 10.84 -6.45
CA GLU A 227 8.65 10.25 -7.70
C GLU A 227 7.15 9.96 -7.56
N ALA A 228 6.34 10.57 -8.40
CA ALA A 228 4.89 10.44 -8.32
C ALA A 228 4.28 10.11 -9.69
N GLY A 229 3.42 9.09 -9.72
CA GLY A 229 2.62 8.73 -10.87
C GLY A 229 1.47 9.71 -11.08
N ALA A 230 0.28 9.34 -10.61
CA ALA A 230 -0.95 10.11 -10.76
C ALA A 230 -1.34 10.84 -9.47
N SER A 231 -0.65 11.95 -9.14
CA SER A 231 -0.71 12.52 -7.78
C SER A 231 -0.76 14.05 -7.72
N ASN A 232 -1.29 14.59 -6.62
CA ASN A 232 -1.07 15.98 -6.21
C ASN A 232 -0.05 16.02 -5.07
N VAL A 233 1.01 16.80 -5.25
CA VAL A 233 2.08 16.97 -4.26
C VAL A 233 2.03 18.40 -3.75
N THR A 234 1.91 18.58 -2.44
CA THR A 234 2.05 19.87 -1.78
C THR A 234 3.32 19.88 -0.94
N LEU A 235 4.12 20.93 -1.09
CA LEU A 235 5.36 21.13 -0.34
C LEU A 235 5.28 22.45 0.43
N GLN A 236 5.15 22.36 1.75
CA GLN A 236 5.16 23.51 2.66
C GLN A 236 6.55 23.67 3.24
N ILE A 237 7.18 24.82 2.99
CA ILE A 237 8.56 25.08 3.37
C ILE A 237 8.63 26.39 4.15
N PRO A 238 9.32 26.43 5.30
CA PRO A 238 9.59 27.68 5.99
C PRO A 238 10.39 28.68 5.13
N ASN A 239 10.00 29.96 5.17
CA ASN A 239 10.64 31.03 4.40
C ASN A 239 12.10 31.34 4.79
N ASP A 240 12.59 30.79 5.91
CA ASP A 240 13.98 30.88 6.36
C ASP A 240 14.86 29.70 5.88
N THR A 241 14.27 28.69 5.23
CA THR A 241 14.98 27.60 4.55
C THR A 241 15.38 28.02 3.14
N GLY A 242 16.62 27.78 2.75
CA GLY A 242 17.05 27.91 1.35
C GLY A 242 16.58 26.70 0.54
N VAL A 243 15.86 26.91 -0.55
CA VAL A 243 15.26 25.85 -1.37
C VAL A 243 15.88 25.83 -2.76
N SER A 244 16.19 24.64 -3.26
CA SER A 244 16.34 24.43 -4.70
C SER A 244 15.42 23.31 -5.18
N ILE A 245 14.75 23.49 -6.32
CA ILE A 245 13.81 22.50 -6.88
C ILE A 245 14.19 22.25 -8.34
N LEU A 246 14.54 21.01 -8.63
CA LEU A 246 14.54 20.48 -9.99
C LEU A 246 13.21 19.75 -10.19
N ILE A 247 12.56 20.00 -11.31
CA ILE A 247 11.35 19.30 -11.70
C ILE A 247 11.63 18.57 -13.01
N ASP A 248 11.42 17.27 -12.99
CA ASP A 248 11.40 16.40 -14.16
C ASP A 248 9.98 15.81 -14.33
N GLY A 249 9.63 15.29 -15.51
CA GLY A 249 8.32 14.66 -15.75
C GLY A 249 7.28 15.50 -16.51
N ALA A 250 6.05 14.98 -16.59
CA ALA A 250 4.96 15.49 -17.42
C ALA A 250 3.79 16.06 -16.61
N LEU A 251 4.12 16.86 -15.58
CA LEU A 251 3.18 17.57 -14.73
C LEU A 251 2.18 18.42 -15.53
N LYS A 252 0.96 18.52 -14.99
CA LYS A 252 -0.11 19.35 -15.57
C LYS A 252 0.00 20.81 -15.17
N ALA A 253 0.36 21.06 -13.92
CA ALA A 253 0.53 22.41 -13.38
C ALA A 253 1.47 22.42 -12.18
N ASP A 254 2.16 23.55 -12.04
CA ASP A 254 2.89 23.95 -10.85
C ASP A 254 2.70 25.45 -10.59
N ASN A 255 3.17 25.93 -9.44
CA ASN A 255 3.10 27.35 -9.07
C ASN A 255 4.50 28.02 -8.99
N LEU A 256 5.58 27.37 -9.44
CA LEU A 256 6.95 27.85 -9.21
C LEU A 256 7.23 29.21 -9.85
N ASP A 257 6.73 29.43 -11.07
CA ASP A 257 6.90 30.71 -11.78
C ASP A 257 6.21 31.88 -11.06
N THR A 258 5.27 31.60 -10.16
CA THR A 258 4.58 32.62 -9.36
C THR A 258 5.32 33.00 -8.08
N LEU A 259 6.31 32.21 -7.66
CA LEU A 259 7.06 32.41 -6.42
C LEU A 259 8.14 33.50 -6.53
N GLY A 260 8.47 33.96 -7.74
CA GLY A 260 9.54 34.93 -7.97
C GLY A 260 10.94 34.38 -7.68
N TRP A 261 11.13 33.08 -7.83
CA TRP A 261 12.40 32.39 -7.62
C TRP A 261 13.32 32.51 -8.83
N ASP A 262 14.63 32.47 -8.59
CA ASP A 262 15.62 32.47 -9.66
C ASP A 262 15.66 31.11 -10.34
N ARG A 263 15.63 31.08 -11.67
CA ARG A 263 15.78 29.85 -12.46
C ARG A 263 17.12 29.82 -13.16
N ILE A 264 17.97 28.86 -12.80
CA ILE A 264 19.33 28.67 -13.33
C ILE A 264 19.47 27.21 -13.75
N ASP A 265 19.87 26.96 -15.00
CA ASP A 265 20.07 25.61 -15.55
C ASP A 265 18.90 24.63 -15.27
N ASN A 266 17.66 25.09 -15.51
CA ASN A 266 16.40 24.37 -15.23
C ASN A 266 16.11 24.05 -13.75
N LYS A 267 16.87 24.60 -12.82
CA LYS A 267 16.60 24.50 -11.39
C LYS A 267 16.11 25.83 -10.82
N TYR A 268 15.07 25.78 -10.01
CA TYR A 268 14.55 26.94 -9.29
C TYR A 268 15.28 27.08 -7.95
N TYR A 269 15.55 28.31 -7.53
CA TYR A 269 16.23 28.64 -6.28
C TYR A 269 15.47 29.74 -5.53
N SER A 270 15.23 29.53 -4.24
CA SER A 270 14.65 30.56 -3.39
C SER A 270 15.59 31.76 -3.24
N PRO A 271 15.08 32.98 -3.02
CA PRO A 271 15.91 34.20 -2.95
C PRO A 271 17.00 34.18 -1.87
N ASN A 272 16.78 33.42 -0.79
CA ASN A 272 17.70 33.27 0.35
C ASN A 272 18.65 32.06 0.21
N TYR A 273 18.61 31.29 -0.89
CA TYR A 273 19.25 29.98 -0.99
C TYR A 273 20.74 30.01 -0.59
N GLN A 274 21.50 31.02 -1.01
CA GLN A 274 22.93 31.10 -0.71
C GLN A 274 23.22 31.41 0.76
N GLN A 275 22.42 32.26 1.38
CA GLN A 275 22.64 32.77 2.73
C GLN A 275 22.00 31.88 3.82
N ALA A 276 21.00 31.07 3.46
CA ALA A 276 20.26 30.25 4.40
C ALA A 276 21.16 29.22 5.11
N ILE A 277 20.98 29.07 6.42
CA ILE A 277 21.71 28.10 7.24
C ILE A 277 21.16 26.69 6.99
N SER A 278 19.83 26.56 6.96
CA SER A 278 19.15 25.34 6.55
C SER A 278 18.87 25.39 5.06
N LYS A 279 19.16 24.29 4.36
CA LYS A 279 18.93 24.16 2.93
C LYS A 279 18.20 22.86 2.62
N VAL A 280 17.33 22.90 1.63
CA VAL A 280 16.69 21.71 1.06
C VAL A 280 16.86 21.69 -0.45
N ASP A 281 17.34 20.57 -0.96
CA ASP A 281 17.42 20.31 -2.39
C ASP A 281 16.35 19.28 -2.74
N CYS A 282 15.41 19.67 -3.58
CA CYS A 282 14.32 18.83 -4.06
C CYS A 282 14.57 18.43 -5.52
N ASP A 283 14.33 17.16 -5.79
CA ASP A 283 14.21 16.55 -7.11
C ASP A 283 12.82 15.92 -7.17
N ILE A 284 12.00 16.37 -8.12
CA ILE A 284 10.58 16.02 -8.17
C ILE A 284 10.24 15.56 -9.57
N ASP A 285 9.88 14.28 -9.72
CA ASP A 285 9.29 13.73 -10.94
C ASP A 285 7.80 13.47 -10.73
N ILE A 286 6.96 14.13 -11.52
CA ILE A 286 5.52 13.86 -11.53
C ILE A 286 5.09 13.49 -12.95
N SER A 287 4.64 12.24 -13.13
CA SER A 287 4.16 11.74 -14.41
C SER A 287 2.84 12.37 -14.85
N ALA A 288 1.87 12.51 -13.93
CA ALA A 288 0.55 13.07 -14.23
C ALA A 288 -0.10 13.69 -12.99
N GLY A 289 0.10 14.99 -12.78
CA GLY A 289 -0.30 15.58 -11.51
C GLY A 289 -0.08 17.08 -11.38
N ASN A 290 -0.19 17.57 -10.16
CA ASN A 290 0.11 18.97 -9.82
C ASN A 290 1.14 19.03 -8.70
N LEU A 291 1.97 20.07 -8.74
CA LEU A 291 2.85 20.46 -7.64
C LEU A 291 2.40 21.82 -7.09
N ASP A 292 2.20 21.92 -5.79
CA ASP A 292 1.94 23.19 -5.10
C ASP A 292 3.03 23.44 -4.06
N VAL A 293 3.81 24.49 -4.25
CA VAL A 293 4.86 24.90 -3.31
C VAL A 293 4.40 26.11 -2.51
N GLN A 294 4.41 25.99 -1.20
CA GLN A 294 4.03 27.03 -0.24
C GLN A 294 5.29 27.45 0.52
N TYR A 295 5.73 28.69 0.31
CA TYR A 295 6.99 29.24 0.80
C TYR A 295 6.80 30.59 1.49
#